data_AF-A0A925X334-F1
#
_entry.id   AF-A0A925X334-F1
#
_cell.length_a   1.000
_cell.length_b   1.000
_cell.length_c   1.000
_cell.angle_alpha   90.00
_cell.angle_beta   90.00
_cell.angle_gamma   90.00
#
_symmetry.space_group_name_H-M   'P 1'
#
loop_
_entity.id
_entity.type
_entity.pdbx_description
1 polymer ?
#
loop_
_entity_poly.entity_id
_entity_poly.type
_entity_poly.pdbx_seq_one_letter_code
_entity_poly.pdbx_strand_id
1 'polypeptide(L)' 'MNIRPATIHDVPRMQEIINSHAELGKMLFKSYAQLYEQLRDFAVAERDGPSGAAHDT' A
#
# COMPACT_ATOMS: atom_id res chain seq x y z
N MET A 1 -15.65 2.55 1.28
CA MET A 1 -14.37 3.18 0.87
C MET A 1 -13.86 3.95 2.06
N ASN A 2 -13.01 3.32 2.86
CA ASN A 2 -12.50 3.87 4.10
C ASN A 2 -11.08 4.40 3.87
N ILE A 3 -10.80 5.67 4.19
CA ILE A 3 -9.45 6.25 4.10
C ILE A 3 -8.93 6.41 5.51
N ARG A 4 -7.78 5.79 5.81
CA ARG A 4 -7.13 5.88 7.13
C ARG A 4 -5.64 6.18 7.01
N PRO A 5 -5.00 6.70 8.07
CA PRO A 5 -3.54 6.78 8.12
C PRO A 5 -2.88 5.43 7.83
N ALA A 6 -1.77 5.46 7.11
CA ALA A 6 -0.98 4.28 6.84
C ALA A 6 -0.33 3.75 8.13
N THR A 7 -0.20 2.43 8.21
CA THR A 7 0.46 1.71 9.29
C THR A 7 1.66 0.94 8.74
N ILE A 8 2.53 0.46 9.64
CA ILE A 8 3.71 -0.34 9.24
C ILE A 8 3.32 -1.59 8.44
N HIS A 9 2.11 -2.12 8.64
CA HIS A 9 1.61 -3.30 7.95
C HIS A 9 1.23 -3.01 6.50
N ASP A 10 0.96 -1.75 6.15
CA ASP A 10 0.60 -1.35 4.79
C ASP A 10 1.84 -1.16 3.91
N VAL A 11 3.03 -0.98 4.51
CA VAL A 11 4.27 -0.63 3.79
C VAL A 11 4.62 -1.63 2.67
N PRO A 12 4.57 -2.96 2.86
CA PRO A 12 4.83 -3.91 1.77
C PRO A 12 3.92 -3.69 0.58
N ARG A 13 2.61 -3.52 0.82
CA ARG A 13 1.62 -3.32 -0.24
C ARG A 13 1.77 -1.96 -0.92
N MET A 14 2.07 -0.92 -0.15
CA MET A 14 2.37 0.42 -0.68
C MET A 14 3.59 0.38 -1.60
N GLN A 15 4.65 -0.31 -1.18
CA GLN A 15 5.90 -0.43 -1.93
C GLN A 15 5.68 -1.14 -3.27
N GLU A 16 4.92 -2.23 -3.29
CA GLU A 16 4.52 -2.91 -4.53
C GLU A 16 3.79 -1.97 -5.49
N ILE A 17 2.75 -1.27 -5.01
CA ILE A 17 1.95 -0.38 -5.86
C ILE A 17 2.82 0.73 -6.45
N ILE A 18 3.63 1.40 -5.62
CA ILE A 18 4.50 2.50 -6.06
C ILE A 18 5.51 2.00 -7.08
N ASN A 19 6.19 0.89 -6.79
CA ASN A 19 7.28 0.40 -7.63
C ASN A 19 6.76 -0.16 -8.95
N SER A 20 5.61 -0.85 -8.98
CA SER A 20 4.97 -1.26 -10.24
C SER A 20 4.60 -0.06 -11.12
N HIS A 21 4.21 1.09 -10.54
CA HIS A 21 3.97 2.30 -11.32
C HIS A 21 5.26 3.01 -11.72
N ALA A 22 6.32 2.88 -10.92
CA ALA A 22 7.65 3.42 -11.25
C ALA A 22 8.28 2.66 -12.42
N GLU A 23 8.10 1.35 -12.52
CA GLU A 23 8.50 0.54 -13.68
C GLU A 23 7.84 1.01 -14.98
N LEU A 24 6.63 1.57 -14.89
CA LEU A 24 5.91 2.17 -16.02
C LEU A 24 6.29 3.64 -16.26
N GLY A 25 7.26 4.19 -15.53
CA GLY A 25 7.68 5.58 -15.61
C GLY A 25 6.65 6.60 -15.07
N LYS A 26 5.67 6.15 -14.29
CA LYS A 26 4.57 6.99 -13.76
C LYS A 26 4.84 7.53 -12.36
N MET A 27 5.76 6.91 -11.62
CA MET A 27 6.11 7.27 -10.25
C MET A 27 7.62 7.12 -10.02
N LEU A 28 8.12 7.67 -8.92
CA LEU A 28 9.49 7.42 -8.47
C LEU A 28 9.53 6.16 -7.61
N PHE A 29 10.57 5.35 -7.80
CA PHE A 29 10.81 4.16 -7.00
C PHE A 29 10.99 4.54 -5.53
N LYS A 30 10.45 3.74 -4.62
CA LYS A 30 10.59 3.93 -3.17
C LYS A 30 11.12 2.66 -2.52
N SER A 31 12.13 2.82 -1.67
CA SER A 31 12.61 1.73 -0.82
C SER A 31 11.74 1.57 0.42
N TYR A 32 11.82 0.41 1.07
CA TYR A 32 11.17 0.18 2.36
C TYR A 32 11.57 1.22 3.41
N ALA A 33 12.86 1.57 3.50
CA ALA A 33 13.35 2.55 4.46
C ALA A 33 12.68 3.91 4.29
N GLN A 34 12.58 4.40 3.05
CA GLN A 34 11.91 5.68 2.74
C GLN A 34 10.43 5.65 3.14
N LEU A 35 9.74 4.53 2.89
CA LEU A 35 8.33 4.41 3.25
C LEU A 35 8.10 4.33 4.77
N TYR A 36 9.01 3.71 5.52
CA TYR A 36 8.94 3.71 6.99
C TYR A 36 9.22 5.10 7.57
N GLU A 37 10.22 5.81 7.05
CA GLU A 37 10.57 7.18 7.49
C GLU A 37 9.43 8.17 7.23
N GLN A 38 8.82 8.08 6.05
CA GLN A 38 7.76 8.98 5.60
C GLN A 38 6.35 8.45 5.89
N LEU A 39 6.20 7.35 6.66
CA LEU A 39 4.94 6.62 6.82
C LEU A 39 3.76 7.50 7.23
N ARG A 40 4.01 8.47 8.11
CA ARG A 40 3.00 9.37 8.66
C ARG A 40 2.38 10.31 7.62
N ASP A 41 3.07 10.50 6.49
CA ASP A 41 2.60 11.35 5.39
C ASP A 41 1.66 10.59 4.43
N PHE A 42 1.50 9.27 4.62
CA PHE A 42 0.67 8.43 3.78
C PHE A 42 -0.68 8.13 4.41
N ALA A 43 -1.71 8.11 3.56
CA ALA A 43 -3.01 7.54 3.85
C ALA A 43 -3.28 6.38 2.89
N VAL A 44 -3.95 5.35 3.38
CA VAL A 44 -4.36 4.19 2.59
C VAL A 44 -5.87 4.19 2.44
N ALA A 45 -6.34 3.80 1.26
CA ALA A 45 -7.75 3.60 1.00
C ALA A 45 -8.06 2.10 1.04
N GLU A 46 -8.84 1.69 2.03
CA GLU A 46 -9.39 0.35 2.13
C GLU A 46 -10.63 0.24 1.24
N ARG A 47 -10.61 -0.73 0.33
CA ARG A 47 -11.83 -1.20 -0.32
C ARG A 47 -12.53 -2.14 0.65
N ASP A 48 -13.74 -1.79 1.05
CA ASP A 48 -14.67 -2.74 1.66
C ASP A 48 -14.95 -3.86 0.66
N GLY A 49 -14.39 -5.04 0.91
CA GLY A 49 -14.50 -6.25 0.09
C GLY A 49 -13.78 -7.39 0.81
N PRO A 50 -14.24 -8.64 0.71
CA PRO A 50 -13.91 -9.68 1.67
C PRO A 50 -12.40 -9.90 1.75
N SER A 51 -11.80 -9.46 2.85
CA SER A 51 -10.58 -10.07 3.36
C SER A 51 -10.87 -11.56 3.48
N GLY A 52 -10.24 -12.38 2.65
CA GLY A 52 -10.54 -13.79 2.43
C GLY A 52 -11.11 -14.53 3.64
N ALA A 53 -12.45 -14.64 3.68
CA ALA A 53 -13.08 -15.83 4.21
C ALA A 53 -13.20 -16.75 3.00
N ALA A 54 -12.49 -17.86 3.06
CA ALA A 54 -12.52 -18.93 2.08
C ALA A 54 -13.96 -19.22 1.65
N HIS A 55 -14.27 -18.91 0.39
CA HIS A 55 -15.36 -19.56 -0.32
C HIS A 55 -14.72 -20.69 -1.10
N ASP A 56 -14.35 -21.77 -0.41
CA ASP A 56 -13.98 -23.03 -1.03
C ASP A 56 -14.51 -24.17 -0.15
N THR A 57 -15.68 -24.66 -0.58
CA THR A 57 -16.29 -26.00 -0.43
C THR A 57 -16.46 -26.60 0.96
#